data_AF-A0A433PQX3-F1
#
_entry.id   AF-A0A433PQX3-F1
#
_cell.length_a   1.000
_cell.length_b   1.000
_cell.length_c   1.000
_cell.angle_alpha   90.00
_cell.angle_beta   90.00
_cell.angle_gamma   90.00
#
_symmetry.space_group_name_H-M   'P 1'
#
loop_
_entity.id
_entity.type
_entity.pdbx_description
1 polymer ?
#
loop_
_entity_poly.entity_id
_entity_poly.type
_entity_poly.pdbx_seq_one_letter_code
_entity_poly.pdbx_strand_id
1 'polypeptide(L)'
;MTMPKPFSSLVATSSTRSLSESEKTSFVNIYLLISHRSGGAMMATLLTASHTFGNNGIFIGVSIHIPGMTTLSKPFSNLATSAFFLSLFDRAQFSDVVIRASTGQVYAHKDLLTMQSDYFAALFRFEMNKTHSLNDDGKMVVEIVDFNYTAVYTMIWYIYTNSLDFRACPKVTPTEIFTHREIFEISDRYQVDGLRDAFKDIIIDSLTVHNVVEILFEYGYRFKVLRNACLDFFGDHFEEVIETGTLERVEWTDENYTQYAELMNEIVKT
;
A
#
# COMPACT_ATOMS: atom_id res chain seq x y z
N MET A 1 -15.47 35.06 -26.57
CA MET A 1 -15.39 35.26 -25.12
C MET A 1 -14.80 34.01 -24.49
N THR A 2 -13.50 34.06 -24.21
CA THR A 2 -12.70 33.01 -23.57
C THR A 2 -12.90 33.08 -22.06
N MET A 3 -13.29 31.98 -21.42
CA MET A 3 -13.38 31.90 -19.96
C MET A 3 -11.99 31.84 -19.32
N PRO A 4 -11.74 32.50 -18.18
CA PRO A 4 -10.48 32.38 -17.45
C PRO A 4 -10.42 31.05 -16.68
N LYS A 5 -9.25 30.39 -16.70
CA LYS A 5 -8.94 29.17 -15.95
C LYS A 5 -8.84 29.49 -14.43
N PRO A 6 -9.36 28.65 -13.52
CA PRO A 6 -9.13 28.84 -12.10
C PRO A 6 -7.70 28.39 -11.73
N PHE A 7 -6.87 29.35 -11.33
CA PHE A 7 -5.64 29.08 -10.58
C PHE A 7 -6.01 28.79 -9.12
N SER A 8 -5.57 27.66 -8.60
CA SER A 8 -5.57 27.35 -7.17
C SER A 8 -4.12 27.16 -6.72
N SER A 9 -3.53 28.14 -6.05
CA SER A 9 -2.25 27.96 -5.35
C SER A 9 -2.51 27.59 -3.90
N LEU A 10 -1.86 26.50 -3.46
CA LEU A 10 -1.78 26.09 -2.06
C LEU A 10 -0.52 26.72 -1.48
N VAL A 11 -0.65 27.57 -0.45
CA VAL A 11 0.51 28.09 0.28
C VAL A 11 0.39 27.63 1.72
N ALA A 12 1.16 26.60 2.08
CA ALA A 12 1.34 26.17 3.45
C ALA A 12 2.53 26.94 4.05
N THR A 13 2.32 27.66 5.14
CA THR A 13 3.41 28.21 5.96
C THR A 13 3.34 27.57 7.33
N SER A 14 4.43 26.96 7.78
CA SER A 14 4.58 26.45 9.13
C SER A 14 5.36 27.46 9.97
N SER A 15 4.88 27.71 11.19
CA SER A 15 5.70 28.35 12.22
C SER A 15 5.64 27.46 13.46
N THR A 16 6.81 27.01 13.92
CA THR A 16 6.96 26.23 15.14
C THR A 16 7.46 27.16 16.24
N ARG A 17 6.77 27.18 17.38
CA ARG A 17 7.26 27.84 18.60
C ARG A 17 7.58 26.75 19.61
N SER A 18 8.81 26.74 20.12
CA SER A 18 9.28 25.76 21.10
C SER A 18 8.72 26.04 22.49
N LEU A 19 8.05 25.07 23.11
CA LEU A 19 7.69 25.07 24.54
C LEU A 19 7.89 23.68 25.15
N SER A 20 8.08 23.67 26.47
CA SER A 20 8.75 22.66 27.32
C SER A 20 8.09 21.28 27.46
N GLU A 21 8.92 20.32 27.91
CA GLU A 21 8.82 18.86 27.85
C GLU A 21 7.65 18.12 28.52
N SER A 22 6.61 18.78 29.05
CA SER A 22 5.50 18.10 29.75
C SER A 22 4.12 18.16 29.06
N GLU A 23 3.99 18.87 27.94
CA GLU A 23 2.72 18.96 27.20
C GLU A 23 2.96 18.94 25.67
N LYS A 24 3.43 17.81 25.12
CA LYS A 24 3.53 17.64 23.66
C LYS A 24 2.16 17.37 23.04
N THR A 25 1.28 18.37 23.08
CA THR A 25 0.16 18.46 22.14
C THR A 25 0.66 19.19 20.91
N SER A 26 1.04 18.44 19.87
CA SER A 26 1.46 19.05 18.59
C SER A 26 0.25 19.62 17.88
N PHE A 27 0.05 20.93 17.98
CA PHE A 27 -0.96 21.64 17.19
C PHE A 27 -0.43 21.87 15.76
N VAL A 28 -1.00 21.18 14.78
CA VAL A 28 -0.78 21.48 13.36
C VAL A 28 -1.89 22.42 12.90
N ASN A 29 -1.55 23.70 12.69
CA ASN A 29 -2.47 24.66 12.11
C ASN A 29 -2.49 24.49 10.59
N ILE A 30 -3.51 23.83 10.06
CA ILE A 30 -3.74 23.70 8.62
C ILE A 30 -4.68 24.84 8.19
N TYR A 31 -4.17 25.77 7.38
CA TYR A 31 -5.00 26.81 6.77
C TYR A 31 -5.48 26.33 5.39
N LEU A 32 -6.80 26.22 5.21
CA LEU A 32 -7.44 25.87 3.94
C LEU A 32 -8.11 27.12 3.33
N LEU A 33 -7.66 27.53 2.15
CA LEU A 33 -8.35 28.53 1.33
C LEU A 33 -9.37 27.82 0.44
N ILE A 34 -10.66 28.05 0.69
CA ILE A 34 -11.76 27.48 -0.10
C ILE A 34 -12.35 28.60 -0.96
N SER A 35 -12.33 28.44 -2.28
CA SER A 35 -12.94 29.39 -3.22
C SER A 35 -14.35 28.93 -3.62
N HIS A 36 -15.32 29.84 -3.56
CA HIS A 36 -16.71 29.58 -3.95
C HIS A 36 -16.98 30.06 -5.39
N ARG A 37 -17.90 29.37 -6.09
CA ARG A 37 -18.29 29.63 -7.49
C ARG A 37 -18.88 31.04 -7.75
N SER A 38 -19.17 31.82 -6.72
CA SER A 38 -19.74 33.18 -6.81
C SER A 38 -18.71 34.32 -6.62
N GLY A 39 -17.41 34.03 -6.61
CA GLY A 39 -16.37 35.06 -6.67
C GLY A 39 -16.05 35.79 -5.35
N GLY A 40 -16.56 35.30 -4.21
CA GLY A 40 -16.16 35.76 -2.88
C GLY A 40 -15.14 34.82 -2.25
N ALA A 41 -14.00 35.34 -1.78
CA ALA A 41 -13.09 34.61 -0.91
C ALA A 41 -13.67 34.60 0.52
N MET A 42 -13.87 33.42 1.10
CA MET A 42 -14.16 33.28 2.53
C MET A 42 -12.95 32.67 3.23
N MET A 43 -12.49 33.34 4.29
CA MET A 43 -11.49 32.78 5.20
C MET A 43 -12.19 31.74 6.09
N ALA A 44 -11.91 30.46 5.85
CA ALA A 44 -12.29 29.40 6.78
C ALA A 44 -11.21 29.30 7.86
N THR A 45 -11.57 29.54 9.12
CA THR A 45 -10.66 29.35 10.25
C THR A 45 -10.85 27.94 10.78
N LEU A 46 -9.81 27.11 10.69
CA LEU A 46 -9.78 25.78 11.29
C LEU A 46 -9.77 25.93 12.82
N LEU A 47 -10.86 25.54 13.48
CA LEU A 47 -10.90 25.45 14.94
C LEU A 47 -10.70 23.98 15.34
N THR A 48 -9.51 23.70 15.88
CA THR A 48 -9.15 22.54 16.71
C THR A 48 -9.22 21.14 16.07
N ALA A 49 -8.06 20.51 15.95
CA ALA A 49 -7.93 19.06 15.89
C ALA A 49 -7.87 18.53 17.34
N SER A 50 -8.87 17.77 17.77
CA SER A 50 -8.87 17.13 19.10
C SER A 50 -8.48 15.66 18.98
N HIS A 51 -7.50 15.24 19.77
CA HIS A 51 -7.13 13.84 19.93
C HIS A 51 -7.99 13.19 21.02
N THR A 52 -8.64 12.05 20.74
CA THR A 52 -9.20 11.19 21.78
C THR A 52 -8.51 9.83 21.71
N PHE A 53 -7.83 9.44 22.79
CA PHE A 53 -7.21 8.11 22.90
C PHE A 53 -8.32 7.11 23.21
N GLY A 54 -8.66 6.28 22.23
CA GLY A 54 -9.51 5.10 22.40
C GLY A 54 -8.90 3.94 21.62
N ASN A 55 -9.16 2.71 22.05
CA ASN A 55 -8.49 1.48 21.58
C ASN A 55 -8.59 1.16 20.07
N ASN A 56 -9.27 1.98 19.26
CA ASN A 56 -9.54 1.72 17.84
C ASN A 56 -9.03 2.80 16.87
N GLY A 57 -8.01 3.57 17.26
CA GLY A 57 -7.27 4.46 16.35
C GLY A 57 -7.42 5.96 16.59
N ILE A 58 -6.66 6.75 15.82
CA ILE A 58 -6.59 8.21 15.93
C ILE A 58 -7.75 8.82 15.15
N PHE A 59 -8.64 9.54 15.84
CA PHE A 59 -9.71 10.32 15.22
C PHE A 59 -9.28 11.78 15.07
N ILE A 60 -9.17 12.25 13.83
CA ILE A 60 -9.02 13.68 13.53
C ILE A 60 -10.41 14.25 13.24
N GLY A 61 -10.98 14.93 14.22
CA GLY A 61 -12.17 15.75 14.01
C GLY A 61 -11.77 17.05 13.33
N VAL A 62 -12.21 17.27 12.08
CA VAL A 62 -12.05 18.56 11.40
C VAL A 62 -13.39 19.29 11.49
N SER A 63 -13.44 20.38 12.24
CA SER A 63 -14.63 21.22 12.36
C SER A 63 -14.41 22.51 11.58
N ILE A 64 -15.13 22.65 10.45
CA ILE A 64 -15.06 23.84 9.61
C ILE A 64 -16.21 24.77 10.03
N HIS A 65 -15.86 25.93 10.55
CA HIS A 65 -16.84 26.98 10.86
C HIS A 65 -16.93 27.97 9.70
N ILE A 66 -18.13 28.09 9.12
CA ILE A 66 -18.45 29.10 8.10
C ILE A 66 -19.54 30.00 8.71
N PRO A 67 -19.30 31.32 8.86
CA PRO A 67 -20.30 32.23 9.42
C PRO A 67 -21.60 32.17 8.60
N GLY A 68 -22.72 31.86 9.28
CA GLY A 68 -24.04 31.73 8.65
C GLY A 68 -24.38 30.34 8.10
N MET A 69 -23.49 29.35 8.22
CA MET A 69 -23.81 27.93 7.98
C MET A 69 -23.66 27.13 9.28
N THR A 70 -24.59 26.20 9.51
CA THR A 70 -24.46 25.21 10.58
C THR A 70 -23.14 24.44 10.45
N THR A 71 -22.37 24.39 11.53
CA THR A 71 -21.09 23.66 11.64
C THR A 71 -21.23 22.23 11.15
N LEU A 72 -20.47 21.87 10.12
CA LEU A 72 -20.45 20.51 9.59
C LEU A 72 -19.42 19.68 10.38
N SER A 73 -19.80 19.23 11.58
CA SER A 73 -19.02 18.25 12.34
C SER A 73 -19.46 16.85 11.97
N LYS A 74 -18.96 16.31 10.84
CA LYS A 74 -19.10 14.88 10.57
C LYS A 74 -17.82 14.18 10.99
N PRO A 75 -17.89 13.13 11.84
CA PRO A 75 -16.74 12.27 12.03
C PRO A 75 -16.35 11.70 10.66
N PHE A 76 -15.07 11.76 10.31
CA PHE A 76 -14.56 11.00 9.17
C PHE A 76 -14.77 9.53 9.49
N SER A 77 -15.87 8.96 8.99
CA SER A 77 -16.10 7.53 9.04
C SER A 77 -15.10 6.86 8.10
N ASN A 78 -14.55 5.70 8.51
CA ASN A 78 -13.59 4.93 7.69
C ASN A 78 -14.10 4.66 6.25
N LEU A 79 -15.43 4.61 6.05
CA LEU A 79 -16.06 4.41 4.75
C LEU A 79 -16.02 5.65 3.84
N ALA A 80 -16.10 6.86 4.42
CA ALA A 80 -16.00 8.11 3.64
C ALA A 80 -14.56 8.38 3.20
N THR A 81 -13.59 7.91 4.00
CA THR A 81 -12.16 8.04 3.73
C THR A 81 -11.73 7.20 2.52
N SER A 82 -12.22 5.96 2.39
CA SER A 82 -11.90 5.09 1.24
C SER A 82 -12.49 5.63 -0.07
N ALA A 83 -13.75 6.09 -0.07
CA ALA A 83 -14.38 6.66 -1.27
C ALA A 83 -13.68 7.95 -1.74
N PHE A 84 -13.24 8.79 -0.81
CA PHE A 84 -12.46 9.98 -1.13
C PHE A 84 -11.11 9.63 -1.74
N PHE A 85 -10.33 8.73 -1.12
CA PHE A 85 -9.03 8.32 -1.67
C PHE A 85 -9.18 7.60 -3.02
N LEU A 86 -10.19 6.74 -3.17
CA LEU A 86 -10.55 6.16 -4.47
C LEU A 86 -10.82 7.21 -5.54
N SER A 87 -11.44 8.33 -5.18
CA SER A 87 -11.67 9.43 -6.13
C SER A 87 -10.39 10.10 -6.61
N LEU A 88 -9.27 9.95 -5.90
CA LEU A 88 -7.94 10.46 -6.25
C LEU A 88 -7.06 9.40 -6.95
N PHE A 89 -7.42 8.13 -6.85
CA PHE A 89 -6.63 7.02 -7.38
C PHE A 89 -6.49 7.10 -8.89
N ASP A 90 -5.25 6.89 -9.38
CA ASP A 90 -4.87 6.88 -10.79
C ASP A 90 -5.32 8.13 -11.59
N ARG A 91 -5.27 9.31 -10.94
CA ARG A 91 -5.59 10.61 -11.56
C ARG A 91 -4.35 11.47 -11.76
N ALA A 92 -4.01 11.72 -13.02
CA ALA A 92 -2.88 12.55 -13.40
C ALA A 92 -2.95 14.00 -12.87
N GLN A 93 -4.14 14.58 -12.67
CA GLN A 93 -4.26 16.00 -12.33
C GLN A 93 -3.71 16.36 -10.94
N PHE A 94 -3.70 15.42 -10.00
CA PHE A 94 -3.35 15.66 -8.59
C PHE A 94 -2.16 14.82 -8.10
N SER A 95 -1.69 13.89 -8.93
CA SER A 95 -0.54 13.05 -8.63
C SER A 95 0.77 13.83 -8.68
N ASP A 96 1.65 13.59 -7.72
CA ASP A 96 3.02 14.10 -7.64
C ASP A 96 4.09 13.02 -7.93
N VAL A 97 3.64 11.77 -8.11
CA VAL A 97 4.47 10.63 -8.47
C VAL A 97 3.76 9.71 -9.48
N VAL A 98 4.53 9.13 -10.39
CA VAL A 98 4.11 8.11 -11.35
C VAL A 98 4.88 6.83 -11.07
N ILE A 99 4.16 5.76 -10.80
CA ILE A 99 4.74 4.42 -10.69
C ILE A 99 4.68 3.77 -12.06
N ARG A 100 5.84 3.50 -12.66
CA ARG A 100 5.98 2.90 -13.99
C ARG A 100 6.29 1.41 -13.85
N ALA A 101 5.37 0.58 -14.32
CA ALA A 101 5.59 -0.85 -14.52
C ALA A 101 6.10 -1.13 -15.94
N SER A 102 6.44 -2.39 -16.21
CA SER A 102 6.93 -2.84 -17.52
C SER A 102 5.98 -2.52 -18.69
N THR A 103 4.66 -2.65 -18.49
CA THR A 103 3.64 -2.48 -19.55
C THR A 103 2.63 -1.36 -19.28
N GLY A 104 2.83 -0.55 -18.24
CA GLY A 104 1.88 0.48 -17.87
C GLY A 104 2.39 1.40 -16.76
N GLN A 105 1.54 2.35 -16.35
CA GLN A 105 1.86 3.25 -15.25
C GLN A 105 0.63 3.58 -14.41
N VAL A 106 0.87 3.99 -13.17
CA VAL A 106 -0.16 4.40 -12.20
C VAL A 106 0.19 5.76 -11.65
N TYR A 107 -0.76 6.70 -11.72
CA TYR A 107 -0.62 8.00 -11.09
C TYR A 107 -0.93 7.90 -9.60
N ALA A 108 0.01 8.29 -8.74
CA ALA A 108 -0.12 8.14 -7.30
C ALA A 108 0.23 9.42 -6.52
N HIS A 109 0.06 9.39 -5.19
CA HIS A 109 0.44 10.49 -4.29
C HIS A 109 1.51 10.00 -3.32
N LYS A 110 2.62 10.72 -3.21
CA LYS A 110 3.74 10.35 -2.32
C LYS A 110 3.28 10.16 -0.88
N ASP A 111 2.46 11.08 -0.37
CA ASP A 111 1.97 11.03 1.01
C ASP A 111 1.25 9.71 1.31
N LEU A 112 0.35 9.28 0.42
CA LEU A 112 -0.39 8.02 0.59
C LEU A 112 0.52 6.80 0.53
N LEU A 113 1.50 6.79 -0.40
CA LEU A 113 2.49 5.74 -0.49
C LEU A 113 3.33 5.65 0.80
N THR A 114 3.83 6.78 1.31
CA THR A 114 4.65 6.79 2.54
C THR A 114 3.89 6.36 3.79
N MET A 115 2.59 6.62 3.86
CA MET A 115 1.77 6.24 5.01
C MET A 115 1.59 4.72 5.15
N GLN A 116 1.70 3.97 4.06
CA GLN A 116 1.42 2.53 4.00
C GLN A 116 2.62 1.69 3.60
N SER A 117 3.79 2.32 3.39
CA SER A 117 5.00 1.65 2.94
C SER A 117 6.24 2.36 3.45
N ASP A 118 6.99 1.66 4.31
CA ASP A 118 8.27 2.11 4.80
C ASP A 118 9.31 2.24 3.68
N TYR A 119 9.20 1.40 2.63
CA TYR A 119 10.02 1.51 1.44
C TYR A 119 9.81 2.85 0.75
N PHE A 120 8.55 3.22 0.48
CA PHE A 120 8.27 4.51 -0.18
C PHE A 120 8.59 5.69 0.73
N ALA A 121 8.39 5.56 2.05
CA ALA A 121 8.81 6.57 3.02
C ALA A 121 10.33 6.80 2.98
N ALA A 122 11.12 5.73 2.96
CA ALA A 122 12.56 5.81 2.81
C ALA A 122 12.95 6.39 1.44
N LEU A 123 12.37 5.87 0.36
CA LEU A 123 12.61 6.32 -1.01
C LEU A 123 12.45 7.84 -1.12
N PHE A 124 11.28 8.36 -0.76
CA PHE A 124 10.99 9.79 -0.91
C PHE A 124 11.76 10.68 0.08
N ARG A 125 12.12 10.16 1.26
CA ARG A 125 12.98 10.89 2.20
C ARG A 125 14.41 11.03 1.68
N PHE A 126 14.98 9.98 1.10
CA PHE A 126 16.35 10.00 0.55
C PHE A 126 16.42 10.74 -0.78
N GLU A 127 15.38 10.63 -1.60
CA GLU A 127 15.33 11.28 -2.91
C GLU A 127 15.18 12.80 -2.82
N MET A 128 14.61 13.37 -1.76
CA MET A 128 14.53 14.84 -1.56
C MET A 128 15.89 15.57 -1.71
N ASN A 129 17.01 14.85 -1.67
CA ASN A 129 18.36 15.39 -1.79
C ASN A 129 19.05 15.10 -3.15
N LYS A 130 18.34 14.55 -4.16
CA LYS A 130 18.92 14.17 -5.47
C LYS A 130 18.12 14.74 -6.66
N THR A 131 18.78 14.84 -7.81
CA THR A 131 18.12 15.17 -9.09
C THR A 131 17.21 14.02 -9.49
N HIS A 132 15.90 14.26 -9.51
CA HIS A 132 14.89 13.24 -9.78
C HIS A 132 14.73 12.96 -11.27
N SER A 133 14.42 11.71 -11.62
CA SER A 133 13.81 11.39 -12.92
C SER A 133 12.39 11.93 -12.91
N LEU A 134 12.21 13.11 -13.50
CA LEU A 134 10.89 13.72 -13.70
C LEU A 134 10.37 13.35 -15.09
N ASN A 135 9.06 13.15 -15.21
CA ASN A 135 8.39 13.08 -16.50
C ASN A 135 8.16 14.49 -17.07
N ASP A 136 7.58 14.57 -18.28
CA ASP A 136 7.30 15.84 -18.97
C ASP A 136 6.36 16.77 -18.17
N ASP A 137 5.52 16.20 -17.29
CA ASP A 137 4.62 16.95 -16.41
C ASP A 137 5.28 17.40 -15.10
N GLY A 138 6.59 17.15 -14.91
CA GLY A 138 7.32 17.48 -13.70
C GLY A 138 7.04 16.55 -12.50
N LYS A 139 6.46 15.38 -12.73
CA LYS A 139 6.17 14.36 -11.70
C LYS A 139 7.34 13.41 -11.57
N MET A 140 7.62 13.00 -10.33
CA MET A 140 8.63 11.98 -10.06
C MET A 140 8.22 10.64 -10.67
N VAL A 141 9.17 9.93 -11.27
CA VAL A 141 8.95 8.59 -11.80
C VAL A 141 9.65 7.56 -10.91
N VAL A 142 8.90 6.58 -10.43
CA VAL A 142 9.44 5.40 -9.74
C VAL A 142 9.24 4.19 -10.64
N GLU A 143 10.32 3.48 -10.96
CA GLU A 143 10.26 2.30 -11.83
C GLU A 143 10.14 1.02 -11.00
N ILE A 144 9.14 0.19 -11.34
CA ILE A 144 8.88 -1.14 -10.78
C ILE A 144 8.78 -2.11 -11.95
N VAL A 145 9.92 -2.54 -12.47
CA VAL A 145 9.99 -3.36 -13.70
C VAL A 145 9.97 -4.86 -13.42
N ASP A 146 10.26 -5.26 -12.18
CA ASP A 146 10.35 -6.67 -11.77
C ASP A 146 8.98 -7.33 -11.56
N PHE A 147 7.89 -6.55 -11.59
CA PHE A 147 6.54 -7.02 -11.39
C PHE A 147 5.63 -6.64 -12.56
N ASN A 148 4.61 -7.46 -12.80
CA ASN A 148 3.61 -7.18 -13.81
C ASN A 148 2.77 -5.95 -13.43
N TYR A 149 2.19 -5.28 -14.43
CA TYR A 149 1.38 -4.08 -14.20
C TYR A 149 0.21 -4.34 -13.24
N THR A 150 -0.44 -5.51 -13.33
CA THR A 150 -1.60 -5.84 -12.50
C THR A 150 -1.26 -5.94 -11.02
N ALA A 151 -0.16 -6.59 -10.65
CA ALA A 151 0.33 -6.71 -9.28
C ALA A 151 0.73 -5.34 -8.71
N VAL A 152 1.44 -4.53 -9.51
CA VAL A 152 1.76 -3.14 -9.15
C VAL A 152 0.48 -2.34 -8.92
N TYR A 153 -0.47 -2.39 -9.85
CA TYR A 153 -1.73 -1.68 -9.77
C TYR A 153 -2.53 -2.08 -8.53
N THR A 154 -2.65 -3.38 -8.26
CA THR A 154 -3.32 -3.94 -7.09
C THR A 154 -2.68 -3.48 -5.79
N MET A 155 -1.35 -3.47 -5.70
CA MET A 155 -0.64 -2.95 -4.53
C MET A 155 -0.94 -1.46 -4.30
N ILE A 156 -0.85 -0.63 -5.35
CA ILE A 156 -1.16 0.81 -5.19
C ILE A 156 -2.65 1.01 -4.85
N TRP A 157 -3.55 0.23 -5.43
CA TRP A 157 -4.97 0.28 -5.10
C TRP A 157 -5.23 -0.09 -3.64
N TYR A 158 -4.55 -1.12 -3.12
CA TYR A 158 -4.62 -1.48 -1.70
C TYR A 158 -4.15 -0.32 -0.83
N ILE A 159 -3.03 0.35 -1.16
CA ILE A 159 -2.53 1.50 -0.39
C ILE A 159 -3.59 2.60 -0.25
N TYR A 160 -4.43 2.81 -1.28
CA TYR A 160 -5.48 3.82 -1.26
C TYR A 160 -6.74 3.41 -0.51
N THR A 161 -7.07 2.12 -0.53
CA THR A 161 -8.37 1.62 -0.07
C THR A 161 -8.31 0.84 1.23
N ASN A 162 -7.14 0.28 1.54
CA ASN A 162 -6.93 -0.74 2.55
C ASN A 162 -7.89 -1.93 2.42
N SER A 163 -8.36 -2.21 1.19
CA SER A 163 -9.35 -3.24 0.90
C SER A 163 -8.71 -4.46 0.25
N LEU A 164 -9.16 -5.65 0.64
CA LEU A 164 -8.81 -6.91 -0.01
C LEU A 164 -9.89 -7.39 -1.00
N ASP A 165 -10.96 -6.60 -1.18
CA ASP A 165 -11.98 -6.87 -2.20
C ASP A 165 -11.55 -6.33 -3.56
N PHE A 166 -10.70 -7.09 -4.25
CA PHE A 166 -10.17 -6.71 -5.56
C PHE A 166 -11.21 -6.68 -6.68
N ARG A 167 -12.45 -7.14 -6.44
CA ARG A 167 -13.55 -7.00 -7.42
C ARG A 167 -13.91 -5.54 -7.69
N ALA A 168 -13.63 -4.67 -6.71
CA ALA A 168 -13.81 -3.22 -6.82
C ALA A 168 -12.57 -2.51 -7.39
N CYS A 169 -11.46 -3.22 -7.63
CA CYS A 169 -10.25 -2.66 -8.19
C CYS A 169 -10.47 -2.34 -9.68
N PRO A 170 -10.35 -1.08 -10.12
CA PRO A 170 -10.43 -0.74 -11.53
C PRO A 170 -9.32 -1.46 -12.31
N LYS A 171 -9.56 -1.82 -13.58
CA LYS A 171 -8.51 -2.37 -14.47
C LYS A 171 -7.84 -3.67 -14.00
N VAL A 172 -8.43 -4.34 -13.00
CA VAL A 172 -8.12 -5.72 -12.64
C VAL A 172 -9.34 -6.53 -13.04
N THR A 173 -9.24 -7.26 -14.13
CA THR A 173 -10.29 -8.24 -14.48
C THR A 173 -10.18 -9.46 -13.58
N PRO A 174 -11.27 -10.19 -13.27
CA PRO A 174 -11.20 -11.46 -12.55
C PRO A 174 -10.29 -12.51 -13.22
N THR A 175 -9.98 -12.30 -14.50
CA THR A 175 -9.12 -13.13 -15.35
C THR A 175 -7.69 -12.59 -15.50
N GLU A 176 -7.38 -11.39 -15.01
CA GLU A 176 -6.00 -10.89 -14.93
C GLU A 176 -5.39 -11.49 -13.66
N ILE A 177 -4.77 -12.64 -13.87
CA ILE A 177 -4.18 -13.50 -12.86
C ILE A 177 -2.94 -12.80 -12.31
N PHE A 178 -3.09 -11.96 -11.29
CA PHE A 178 -2.03 -11.92 -10.30
C PHE A 178 -2.17 -13.19 -9.47
N THR A 179 -1.04 -13.86 -9.22
CA THR A 179 -1.04 -15.00 -8.30
C THR A 179 -1.00 -14.50 -6.86
N HIS A 180 -1.46 -15.30 -5.90
CA HIS A 180 -1.29 -14.96 -4.48
C HIS A 180 0.18 -14.72 -4.14
N ARG A 181 1.07 -15.53 -4.77
CA ARG A 181 2.52 -15.37 -4.72
C ARG A 181 2.97 -13.98 -5.18
N GLU A 182 2.56 -13.52 -6.36
CA GLU A 182 3.00 -12.22 -6.89
C GLU A 182 2.60 -11.05 -5.98
N ILE A 183 1.38 -11.06 -5.43
CA ILE A 183 0.94 -10.02 -4.49
C ILE A 183 1.70 -10.09 -3.17
N PHE A 184 1.97 -11.30 -2.67
CA PHE A 184 2.81 -11.48 -1.49
C PHE A 184 4.24 -10.97 -1.73
N GLU A 185 4.88 -11.32 -2.85
CA GLU A 185 6.24 -10.90 -3.18
C GLU A 185 6.35 -9.38 -3.37
N ILE A 186 5.41 -8.74 -4.07
CA ILE A 186 5.45 -7.28 -4.28
C ILE A 186 5.18 -6.53 -2.96
N SER A 187 4.23 -6.98 -2.16
CA SER A 187 3.92 -6.34 -0.88
C SER A 187 5.05 -6.50 0.13
N ASP A 188 5.76 -7.64 0.14
CA ASP A 188 7.00 -7.80 0.91
C ASP A 188 8.10 -6.89 0.38
N ARG A 189 8.29 -6.84 -0.95
CA ARG A 189 9.37 -6.06 -1.55
C ARG A 189 9.25 -4.58 -1.25
N TYR A 190 8.04 -4.05 -1.35
CA TYR A 190 7.71 -2.64 -1.13
C TYR A 190 7.16 -2.37 0.28
N GLN A 191 7.30 -3.33 1.20
CA GLN A 191 6.98 -3.16 2.64
C GLN A 191 5.56 -2.63 2.90
N VAL A 192 4.57 -3.18 2.20
CA VAL A 192 3.14 -2.92 2.41
C VAL A 192 2.59 -4.00 3.34
N ASP A 193 2.88 -3.87 4.63
CA ASP A 193 2.73 -4.93 5.63
C ASP A 193 1.31 -5.52 5.69
N GLY A 194 0.27 -4.68 5.67
CA GLY A 194 -1.12 -5.16 5.74
C GLY A 194 -1.52 -6.03 4.55
N LEU A 195 -1.00 -5.75 3.35
CA LEU A 195 -1.24 -6.55 2.15
C LEU A 195 -0.41 -7.84 2.20
N ARG A 196 0.86 -7.73 2.62
CA ARG A 196 1.77 -8.86 2.77
C ARG A 196 1.20 -9.89 3.73
N ASP A 197 0.79 -9.44 4.91
CA ASP A 197 0.32 -10.33 5.97
C ASP A 197 -1.00 -11.01 5.58
N ALA A 198 -1.90 -10.28 4.92
CA ALA A 198 -3.13 -10.86 4.38
C ALA A 198 -2.86 -11.96 3.34
N PHE A 199 -1.96 -11.73 2.38
CA PHE A 199 -1.67 -12.72 1.35
C PHE A 199 -0.83 -13.89 1.87
N LYS A 200 0.02 -13.65 2.87
CA LYS A 200 0.68 -14.71 3.63
C LYS A 200 -0.34 -15.65 4.27
N ASP A 201 -1.34 -15.11 4.95
CA ASP A 201 -2.40 -15.90 5.60
C ASP A 201 -3.22 -16.66 4.54
N ILE A 202 -3.60 -16.01 3.43
CA ILE A 202 -4.30 -16.66 2.31
C ILE A 202 -3.49 -17.83 1.73
N ILE A 203 -2.18 -17.68 1.55
CA ILE A 203 -1.31 -18.75 1.02
C ILE A 203 -1.28 -19.92 2.00
N ILE A 204 -1.08 -19.65 3.29
CA ILE A 204 -1.04 -20.69 4.34
C ILE A 204 -2.38 -21.43 4.43
N ASP A 205 -3.50 -20.70 4.44
CA ASP A 205 -4.85 -21.28 4.48
C ASP A 205 -5.19 -22.09 3.21
N SER A 206 -4.47 -21.85 2.11
CA SER A 206 -4.63 -22.58 0.84
C SER A 206 -3.74 -23.82 0.71
N LEU A 207 -2.95 -24.16 1.74
CA LEU A 207 -2.10 -25.35 1.72
C LEU A 207 -2.94 -26.63 1.64
N THR A 208 -2.50 -27.52 0.77
CA THR A 208 -3.08 -28.84 0.52
C THR A 208 -1.97 -29.84 0.28
N VAL A 209 -2.28 -31.13 0.43
CA VAL A 209 -1.35 -32.22 0.13
C VAL A 209 -0.81 -32.20 -1.32
N HIS A 210 -1.52 -31.53 -2.24
CA HIS A 210 -1.16 -31.44 -3.64
C HIS A 210 -0.30 -30.23 -4.01
N ASN A 211 -0.31 -29.16 -3.20
CA ASN A 211 0.38 -27.91 -3.54
C ASN A 211 1.49 -27.52 -2.56
N VAL A 212 1.56 -28.13 -1.36
CA VAL A 212 2.54 -27.74 -0.32
C VAL A 212 3.98 -27.86 -0.80
N VAL A 213 4.30 -28.92 -1.55
CA VAL A 213 5.63 -29.15 -2.12
C VAL A 213 5.97 -28.09 -3.16
N GLU A 214 5.07 -27.83 -4.10
CA GLU A 214 5.26 -26.81 -5.14
C GLU A 214 5.49 -25.43 -4.50
N ILE A 215 4.61 -25.04 -3.56
CA ILE A 215 4.73 -23.76 -2.84
C ILE A 215 6.06 -23.68 -2.10
N LEU A 216 6.45 -24.71 -1.34
CA LEU A 216 7.68 -24.72 -0.54
C LEU A 216 8.92 -24.54 -1.43
N PHE A 217 9.04 -25.33 -2.48
CA PHE A 217 10.24 -25.39 -3.33
C PHE A 217 10.29 -24.25 -4.35
N GLU A 218 9.16 -23.77 -4.86
CA GLU A 218 9.15 -22.71 -5.88
C GLU A 218 9.45 -21.33 -5.27
N TYR A 219 8.86 -20.98 -4.12
CA TYR A 219 9.05 -19.67 -3.52
C TYR A 219 9.00 -19.63 -1.99
N GLY A 220 8.28 -20.55 -1.34
CA GLY A 220 8.07 -20.56 0.11
C GLY A 220 9.36 -20.62 0.92
N TYR A 221 10.37 -21.35 0.43
CA TYR A 221 11.68 -21.48 1.09
C TYR A 221 12.40 -20.14 1.32
N ARG A 222 12.11 -19.12 0.50
CA ARG A 222 12.73 -17.79 0.57
C ARG A 222 12.18 -16.97 1.74
N PHE A 223 11.01 -17.34 2.24
CA PHE A 223 10.29 -16.60 3.28
C PHE A 223 10.15 -17.48 4.50
N LYS A 224 10.91 -17.15 5.56
CA LYS A 224 10.97 -17.96 6.79
C LYS A 224 9.60 -18.37 7.32
N VAL A 225 8.60 -17.48 7.26
CA VAL A 225 7.25 -17.78 7.75
C VAL A 225 6.52 -18.80 6.86
N LEU A 226 6.56 -18.64 5.54
CA LEU A 226 5.95 -19.61 4.62
C LEU A 226 6.69 -20.94 4.64
N ARG A 227 8.02 -20.93 4.68
CA ARG A 227 8.86 -22.12 4.83
C ARG A 227 8.44 -22.96 6.03
N ASN A 228 8.33 -22.33 7.19
CA ASN A 228 7.92 -23.03 8.41
C ASN A 228 6.50 -23.57 8.29
N ALA A 229 5.54 -22.78 7.82
CA ALA A 229 4.16 -23.22 7.65
C ALA A 229 4.04 -24.42 6.68
N CYS A 230 4.79 -24.40 5.58
CA CYS A 230 4.83 -25.52 4.65
C CYS A 230 5.47 -26.77 5.26
N LEU A 231 6.56 -26.63 6.01
CA LEU A 231 7.22 -27.77 6.68
C LEU A 231 6.34 -28.38 7.77
N ASP A 232 5.65 -27.53 8.55
CA ASP A 232 4.71 -27.98 9.57
C ASP A 232 3.54 -28.75 8.91
N PHE A 233 2.91 -28.18 7.87
CA PHE A 233 1.85 -28.86 7.12
C PHE A 233 2.33 -30.17 6.49
N PHE A 234 3.53 -30.17 5.90
CA PHE A 234 4.12 -31.36 5.29
C PHE A 234 4.34 -32.46 6.34
N GLY A 235 4.85 -32.11 7.52
CA GLY A 235 5.06 -33.05 8.63
C GLY A 235 3.74 -33.66 9.13
N ASP A 236 2.72 -32.83 9.30
CA ASP A 236 1.39 -33.27 9.76
C ASP A 236 0.67 -34.20 8.76
N HIS A 237 0.98 -34.06 7.46
CA HIS A 237 0.37 -34.82 6.36
C HIS A 237 1.37 -35.68 5.56
N PHE A 238 2.46 -36.11 6.20
CA PHE A 238 3.63 -36.71 5.52
C PHE A 238 3.26 -37.84 4.55
N GLU A 239 2.51 -38.85 5.02
CA GLU A 239 2.13 -40.01 4.19
C GLU A 239 1.29 -39.59 2.97
N GLU A 240 0.29 -38.75 3.18
CA GLU A 240 -0.61 -38.27 2.12
C GLU A 240 0.15 -37.47 1.06
N VAL A 241 1.09 -36.61 1.48
CA VAL A 241 1.89 -35.80 0.55
C VAL A 241 2.81 -36.69 -0.29
N ILE A 242 3.48 -37.68 0.32
CA ILE A 242 4.35 -38.62 -0.42
C ILE A 242 3.53 -39.43 -1.44
N GLU A 243 2.33 -39.88 -1.08
CA GLU A 243 1.45 -40.61 -2.00
C GLU A 243 1.05 -39.78 -3.23
N THR A 244 1.00 -38.44 -3.15
CA THR A 244 0.68 -37.59 -4.30
C THR A 244 1.73 -37.64 -5.42
N GLY A 245 2.94 -38.10 -5.11
CA GLY A 245 4.07 -38.12 -6.04
C GLY A 245 4.56 -36.72 -6.44
N THR A 246 4.28 -35.68 -5.64
CA THR A 246 4.65 -34.29 -5.93
C THR A 246 6.13 -34.02 -5.67
N LEU A 247 6.74 -34.72 -4.71
CA LEU A 247 8.14 -34.57 -4.35
C LEU A 247 9.09 -35.05 -5.47
N GLU A 248 8.71 -36.11 -6.17
CA GLU A 248 9.46 -36.66 -7.32
C GLU A 248 9.40 -35.75 -8.55
N ARG A 249 8.45 -34.82 -8.60
CA ARG A 249 8.29 -33.85 -9.70
C ARG A 249 9.12 -32.58 -9.50
N VAL A 250 9.76 -32.42 -8.34
CA VAL A 250 10.63 -31.27 -8.07
C VAL A 250 11.85 -31.33 -8.98
N GLU A 251 12.02 -30.32 -9.82
CA GLU A 251 13.17 -30.21 -10.72
C GLU A 251 14.41 -29.66 -9.99
N TRP A 252 15.49 -30.42 -10.03
CA TRP A 252 16.78 -30.04 -9.46
C TRP A 252 17.68 -29.42 -10.53
N THR A 253 18.23 -28.26 -10.23
CA THR A 253 19.18 -27.54 -11.07
C THR A 253 20.42 -27.19 -10.26
N ASP A 254 21.53 -26.89 -10.94
CA ASP A 254 22.76 -26.45 -10.26
C ASP A 254 22.53 -25.18 -9.41
N GLU A 255 21.54 -24.36 -9.79
CA GLU A 255 21.20 -23.12 -9.10
C GLU A 255 20.41 -23.34 -7.80
N ASN A 256 19.58 -24.40 -7.72
CA ASN A 256 18.73 -24.66 -6.57
C ASN A 256 19.19 -25.84 -5.70
N TYR A 257 20.20 -26.61 -6.14
CA TYR A 257 20.64 -27.86 -5.51
C TYR A 257 20.94 -27.70 -4.02
N THR A 258 21.69 -26.67 -3.64
CA THR A 258 22.12 -26.48 -2.24
C THR A 258 20.92 -26.26 -1.33
N GLN A 259 20.02 -25.34 -1.73
CA GLN A 259 18.82 -25.01 -0.97
C GLN A 259 17.86 -26.19 -0.90
N TYR A 260 17.67 -26.90 -2.01
CA TYR A 260 16.77 -28.05 -2.04
C TYR A 260 17.32 -29.21 -1.22
N ALA A 261 18.64 -29.42 -1.22
CA ALA A 261 19.28 -30.43 -0.37
C ALA A 261 19.10 -30.11 1.13
N GLU A 262 19.19 -28.84 1.53
CA GLU A 262 18.89 -28.41 2.90
C GLU A 262 17.43 -28.67 3.27
N LEU A 263 16.48 -28.29 2.39
CA LEU A 263 15.06 -28.55 2.61
C LEU A 263 14.74 -30.03 2.72
N MET A 264 15.29 -30.86 1.83
CA MET A 264 15.09 -32.32 1.88
C MET A 264 15.65 -32.92 3.17
N ASN A 265 16.81 -32.46 3.63
CA ASN A 265 17.36 -32.91 4.91
C ASN A 265 16.49 -32.52 6.12
N GLU A 266 15.76 -31.41 6.03
CA GLU A 266 14.79 -31.02 7.07
C GLU A 266 13.53 -31.88 6.99
N ILE A 267 12.98 -32.07 5.79
CA ILE A 267 11.80 -32.92 5.57
C ILE A 267 12.01 -34.34 6.09
N VAL A 268 13.21 -34.92 5.89
CA VAL A 268 13.54 -36.28 6.38
C VAL A 268 13.69 -36.35 7.90
N LYS A 269 13.89 -35.20 8.57
CA LYS A 269 14.04 -35.13 10.04
C LYS A 269 12.73 -34.84 10.78
N THR A 270 11.72 -34.34 10.08
CA THR A 270 10.37 -34.11 10.59
C THR A 270 9.65 -35.45 10.78
#